data_AF-W1X0I1-F1
#
_entry.id   AF-W1X0I1-F1
#
_cell.length_a   1.000
_cell.length_b   1.000
_cell.length_c   1.000
_cell.angle_alpha   90.00
_cell.angle_beta   90.00
_cell.angle_gamma   90.00
#
_symmetry.space_group_name_H-M   'P 1'
#
loop_
_entity.id
_entity.type
_entity.pdbx_description
1 polymer ?
#
loop_
_entity_poly.entity_id
_entity_poly.type
_entity_poly.pdbx_seq_one_letter_code
_entity_poly.pdbx_strand_id
1 'polypeptide(L)'
;LSVRFGCNEYVGIAIGGFAAMVSAYGFYSHIEQASLVYVLVCCTLFMIPGVPLINAVIDTINNHILSGITRAIRTILIVGSMTLGMAMALYFSPMPAFSFVDIKPHVLSVEQIIGSFMAAASFAVLFNAPVRLLLSIGIGGVLCVFIRNLLAVEFGFSIPGATFVGAAVMSVIYVKVSTWLRTSSTIIIVPSAIALMPGILY
;
A
#
# COMPACT_ATOMS: atom_id res chain seq x y z
N LEU A 1 -0.97 -19.41 3.63
CA LEU A 1 -1.22 -20.32 2.48
C LEU A 1 -0.01 -21.21 2.14
N SER A 2 1.23 -20.78 2.42
CA SER A 2 2.50 -21.48 2.13
C SER A 2 2.63 -22.91 2.70
N VAL A 3 2.09 -23.17 3.90
CA VAL A 3 2.27 -24.47 4.59
C VAL A 3 1.37 -25.60 4.05
N ARG A 4 0.28 -25.29 3.33
CA ARG A 4 -0.70 -26.32 2.90
C ARG A 4 -0.40 -27.00 1.56
N PHE A 5 0.50 -26.45 0.74
CA PHE A 5 0.75 -26.95 -0.62
C PHE A 5 2.15 -27.52 -0.86
N GLY A 6 3.07 -27.47 0.10
CA GLY A 6 4.44 -27.98 -0.09
C GLY A 6 5.24 -27.28 -1.19
N CYS A 7 4.72 -26.18 -1.76
CA CYS A 7 5.46 -25.35 -2.71
C CYS A 7 6.54 -24.57 -1.98
N ASN A 8 7.74 -24.54 -2.57
CA ASN A 8 8.82 -23.68 -2.13
C ASN A 8 8.36 -22.21 -2.16
N GLU A 9 8.47 -21.53 -1.03
CA GLU A 9 8.00 -20.14 -0.84
C GLU A 9 8.62 -19.18 -1.86
N TYR A 10 9.87 -19.43 -2.27
CA TYR A 10 10.55 -18.68 -3.32
C TYR A 10 9.90 -18.84 -4.70
N VAL A 11 9.42 -20.05 -5.03
CA VAL A 11 8.72 -20.32 -6.29
C VAL A 11 7.35 -19.66 -6.31
N GLY A 12 6.66 -19.65 -5.17
CA GLY A 12 5.39 -18.94 -5.01
C GLY A 12 5.53 -17.43 -5.24
N ILE A 13 6.59 -16.82 -4.70
CA ILE A 13 6.89 -15.39 -4.91
C ILE A 13 7.22 -15.11 -6.38
N ALA A 14 8.00 -15.96 -7.03
CA ALA A 14 8.37 -15.80 -8.44
C ALA A 14 7.15 -15.89 -9.37
N ILE A 15 6.28 -16.88 -9.17
CA ILE A 15 5.05 -17.04 -9.95
C ILE A 15 4.08 -15.87 -9.68
N GLY A 16 3.94 -15.45 -8.42
CA GLY A 16 3.13 -14.30 -8.05
C GLY A 16 3.62 -13.01 -8.70
N GLY A 17 4.93 -12.77 -8.71
CA GLY A 17 5.54 -11.63 -9.39
C GLY A 17 5.34 -11.67 -10.90
N PHE A 18 5.49 -12.84 -11.52
CA PHE A 18 5.25 -13.02 -12.96
C PHE A 18 3.78 -12.79 -13.33
N ALA A 19 2.84 -13.33 -12.56
CA ALA A 19 1.41 -13.11 -12.76
C ALA A 19 1.00 -11.64 -12.55
N ALA A 20 1.60 -10.96 -11.57
CA ALA A 20 1.42 -9.52 -11.36
C ALA A 20 1.96 -8.71 -12.55
N MET A 21 3.12 -9.08 -13.10
CA MET A 21 3.69 -8.41 -14.27
C MET A 21 2.86 -8.62 -15.54
N VAL A 22 2.36 -9.85 -15.77
CA VAL A 22 1.50 -10.18 -16.92
C VAL A 22 0.16 -9.44 -16.83
N SER A 23 -0.44 -9.38 -15.64
CA SER A 23 -1.69 -8.62 -15.43
C SER A 23 -1.47 -7.12 -15.60
N ALA A 24 -0.36 -6.56 -15.11
CA ALA A 24 0.01 -5.16 -15.34
C ALA A 24 0.25 -4.85 -16.82
N TYR A 25 0.92 -5.74 -17.55
CA TYR A 25 1.13 -5.62 -19.00
C TYR A 25 -0.19 -5.73 -19.79
N GLY A 26 -1.12 -6.59 -19.34
CA GLY A 26 -2.47 -6.68 -19.88
C GLY A 26 -3.22 -5.35 -19.75
N PHE A 27 -3.16 -4.71 -18.57
CA PHE A 27 -3.74 -3.39 -18.35
C PHE A 27 -3.07 -2.29 -19.19
N TYR A 28 -1.74 -2.35 -19.38
CA TYR A 28 -1.00 -1.42 -20.25
C TYR A 28 -1.46 -1.44 -21.71
N SER A 29 -1.92 -2.59 -22.21
CA SER A 29 -2.40 -2.68 -23.60
C SER A 29 -3.76 -2.01 -23.84
N HIS A 30 -4.54 -1.74 -22.79
CA HIS A 30 -5.90 -1.22 -22.89
C HIS A 30 -6.08 0.19 -22.28
N ILE A 31 -5.14 0.68 -21.47
CA ILE A 31 -5.22 1.98 -20.75
C ILE A 31 -3.97 2.82 -21.04
N GLU A 32 -4.16 4.13 -21.21
CA GLU A 32 -3.17 5.11 -21.71
C GLU A 32 -1.74 5.00 -21.14
N GLN A 33 -0.76 5.34 -22.00
CA GLN A 33 0.68 5.14 -21.81
C GLN A 33 1.29 5.85 -20.59
N ALA A 34 0.68 6.93 -20.11
CA ALA A 34 1.13 7.64 -18.91
C ALA A 34 0.94 6.81 -17.62
N SER A 35 0.00 5.86 -17.59
CA SER A 35 -0.36 5.07 -16.41
C SER A 35 0.74 4.12 -15.94
N LEU A 36 1.64 3.66 -16.82
CA LEU A 36 2.65 2.64 -16.47
C LEU A 36 3.60 3.13 -15.39
N VAL A 37 4.04 4.39 -15.49
CA VAL A 37 4.99 4.97 -14.54
C VAL A 37 4.34 5.14 -13.16
N TYR A 38 3.07 5.58 -13.11
CA TYR A 38 2.32 5.65 -11.85
C TYR A 38 2.18 4.28 -11.20
N VAL A 39 1.89 3.24 -11.98
CA VAL A 39 1.79 1.87 -11.48
C VAL A 39 3.14 1.38 -10.93
N LEU A 40 4.24 1.59 -11.65
CA LEU A 40 5.58 1.18 -11.20
C LEU A 40 6.01 1.89 -9.90
N VAL A 41 5.76 3.20 -9.78
CA VAL A 41 6.09 3.97 -8.58
C VAL A 41 5.19 3.56 -7.40
N CYS A 42 3.90 3.35 -7.62
CA CYS A 42 2.99 2.85 -6.57
C CYS A 42 3.40 1.45 -6.10
N CYS A 43 3.71 0.53 -7.02
CA CYS A 43 4.14 -0.83 -6.67
C CYS A 43 5.42 -0.84 -5.82
N THR A 44 6.39 0.03 -6.13
CA THR A 44 7.65 0.11 -5.37
C THR A 44 7.47 0.69 -3.98
N LEU A 45 6.63 1.73 -3.80
CA LEU A 45 6.26 2.24 -2.47
C LEU A 45 5.73 1.12 -1.56
N PHE A 46 5.00 0.17 -2.13
CA PHE A 46 4.33 -0.91 -1.40
C PHE A 46 5.22 -2.12 -1.13
N MET A 47 6.28 -2.32 -1.90
CA MET A 47 7.20 -3.44 -1.70
C MET A 47 8.31 -3.14 -0.67
N ILE A 48 8.39 -1.90 -0.19
CA ILE A 48 9.33 -1.53 0.88
C ILE A 48 8.95 -2.32 2.14
N PRO A 49 9.88 -3.14 2.70
CA PRO A 49 9.60 -3.98 3.86
C PRO A 49 9.45 -3.14 5.14
N GLY A 50 8.25 -2.64 5.41
CA GLY A 50 7.96 -1.75 6.54
C GLY A 50 8.09 -2.42 7.91
N VAL A 51 7.52 -3.62 8.10
CA VAL A 51 7.57 -4.34 9.39
C VAL A 51 9.02 -4.67 9.82
N PRO A 52 9.89 -5.20 8.93
CA PRO A 52 11.31 -5.38 9.25
C PRO A 52 12.04 -4.07 9.59
N LEU A 53 11.67 -2.95 8.96
CA LEU A 53 12.29 -1.64 9.19
C LEU A 53 11.90 -1.05 10.55
N ILE A 54 10.61 -1.09 10.90
CA ILE A 54 10.11 -0.69 12.23
C ILE A 54 10.80 -1.53 13.31
N ASN A 55 10.84 -2.85 13.11
CA ASN A 55 11.45 -3.76 14.05
C ASN A 55 12.97 -3.55 14.16
N ALA A 56 13.66 -3.19 13.07
CA ALA A 56 15.07 -2.85 13.14
C ALA A 56 15.33 -1.65 14.07
N VAL A 57 14.49 -0.61 13.97
CA VAL A 57 14.58 0.57 14.85
C VAL A 57 14.29 0.21 16.31
N ILE A 58 13.20 -0.53 16.57
CA ILE A 58 12.83 -0.96 17.92
C ILE A 58 13.95 -1.81 18.55
N ASP A 59 14.53 -2.74 17.79
CA ASP A 59 15.62 -3.59 18.26
C ASP A 59 16.89 -2.78 18.53
N THR A 60 17.21 -1.77 17.72
CA THR A 60 18.34 -0.87 18.03
C THR A 60 18.11 -0.02 19.29
N ILE A 61 16.88 0.45 19.53
CA ILE A 61 16.53 1.24 20.74
C ILE A 61 16.56 0.36 22.00
N ASN A 62 16.11 -0.89 21.89
CA ASN A 62 16.05 -1.84 23.01
C ASN A 62 17.40 -2.54 23.30
N ASN A 63 18.53 -2.00 22.82
CA ASN A 63 19.87 -2.57 22.95
C ASN A 63 20.08 -3.94 22.27
N HIS A 64 19.18 -4.38 21.39
CA HIS A 64 19.37 -5.55 20.52
C HIS A 64 20.06 -5.16 19.20
N ILE A 65 21.24 -4.54 19.31
CA ILE A 65 21.96 -3.93 18.18
C ILE A 65 22.23 -4.92 17.04
N LEU A 66 22.65 -6.14 17.35
CA LEU A 66 22.92 -7.19 16.34
C LEU A 66 21.66 -7.60 15.56
N SER A 67 20.52 -7.74 16.25
CA SER A 67 19.24 -8.07 15.61
C SER A 67 18.71 -6.90 14.78
N GLY A 68 18.86 -5.67 15.30
CA GLY A 68 18.51 -4.44 14.60
C GLY A 68 19.31 -4.25 13.31
N ILE A 69 20.64 -4.41 13.37
CA ILE A 69 21.54 -4.26 12.21
C ILE A 69 21.25 -5.32 11.14
N THR A 70 21.05 -6.59 11.52
CA THR A 70 20.76 -7.65 10.55
C THR A 70 19.43 -7.42 9.83
N ARG A 71 18.40 -6.94 10.54
CA ARG A 71 17.12 -6.52 9.93
C ARG A 71 17.30 -5.31 9.02
N ALA A 72 18.06 -4.30 9.45
CA ALA A 72 18.34 -3.11 8.65
C ALA A 72 19.07 -3.44 7.34
N ILE A 73 20.14 -4.24 7.39
CA ILE A 73 20.88 -4.66 6.19
C ILE A 73 19.96 -5.41 5.22
N ARG A 74 19.13 -6.31 5.72
CA ARG A 74 18.16 -7.04 4.88
C ARG A 74 17.20 -6.07 4.18
N THR A 75 16.69 -5.06 4.87
CA THR A 75 15.82 -4.05 4.26
C THR A 75 16.55 -3.19 3.23
N ILE A 76 17.78 -2.77 3.51
CA ILE A 76 18.60 -1.97 2.58
C ILE A 76 18.94 -2.76 1.32
N LEU A 77 19.27 -4.05 1.44
CA LEU A 77 19.53 -4.91 0.28
C LEU A 77 18.28 -5.10 -0.58
N ILE A 78 17.11 -5.28 0.03
CA ILE A 78 15.83 -5.37 -0.70
C ILE A 78 15.56 -4.05 -1.44
N VAL A 79 15.55 -2.93 -0.72
CA VAL A 79 15.28 -1.60 -1.31
C VAL A 79 16.31 -1.27 -2.40
N GLY A 80 17.59 -1.55 -2.17
CA GLY A 80 18.66 -1.34 -3.15
C GLY A 80 18.52 -2.22 -4.39
N SER A 81 18.16 -3.50 -4.23
CA SER A 81 17.91 -4.39 -5.38
C SER A 81 16.72 -3.93 -6.22
N MET A 82 15.67 -3.41 -5.57
CA MET A 82 14.48 -2.90 -6.23
C MET A 82 14.73 -1.60 -6.97
N THR A 83 15.42 -0.63 -6.36
CA THR A 83 15.75 0.64 -7.00
C THR A 83 16.66 0.44 -8.19
N LEU A 84 17.66 -0.45 -8.10
CA LEU A 84 18.50 -0.83 -9.23
C LEU A 84 17.70 -1.51 -10.34
N GLY A 85 16.80 -2.44 -10.00
CA GLY A 85 15.93 -3.10 -10.98
C GLY A 85 15.03 -2.12 -11.72
N MET A 86 14.44 -1.15 -11.02
CA MET A 86 13.58 -0.13 -11.62
C MET A 86 14.38 0.90 -12.43
N ALA A 87 15.55 1.33 -11.93
CA ALA A 87 16.44 2.23 -12.67
C ALA A 87 16.88 1.59 -14.00
N MET A 88 17.20 0.30 -13.99
CA MET A 88 17.56 -0.44 -15.21
C MET A 88 16.37 -0.57 -16.17
N ALA A 89 15.15 -0.83 -15.66
CA ALA A 89 13.94 -0.89 -16.48
C ALA A 89 13.62 0.45 -17.16
N LEU A 90 13.73 1.57 -16.43
CA LEU A 90 13.52 2.92 -16.95
C LEU A 90 14.63 3.33 -17.94
N TYR A 91 15.86 2.85 -17.76
CA TYR A 91 16.97 3.10 -18.69
C TYR A 91 16.69 2.51 -20.09
N PHE A 92 16.14 1.30 -20.16
CA PHE A 92 15.78 0.68 -21.45
C PHE A 92 14.48 1.20 -22.06
N SER A 93 13.65 1.92 -21.29
CA SER A 93 12.38 2.47 -21.76
C SER A 93 12.19 3.92 -21.26
N PRO A 94 12.90 4.90 -21.87
CA PRO A 94 12.81 6.30 -21.47
C PRO A 94 11.41 6.85 -21.80
N MET A 95 10.61 7.12 -20.76
CA MET A 95 9.32 7.81 -20.85
C MET A 95 9.49 9.30 -20.43
N PRO A 96 8.68 10.23 -20.98
CA PRO A 96 8.75 11.65 -20.64
C PRO A 96 8.35 11.94 -19.19
N ALA A 97 8.85 13.06 -18.68
CA ALA A 97 8.89 13.44 -17.27
C ALA A 97 7.54 13.59 -16.55
N PHE A 98 7.58 13.35 -15.23
CA PHE A 98 6.53 13.35 -14.21
C PHE A 98 5.75 14.67 -13.96
N SER A 99 5.67 15.59 -14.92
CA SER A 99 5.33 16.99 -14.63
C SER A 99 3.97 17.49 -15.11
N PHE A 100 3.12 16.69 -15.76
CA PHE A 100 1.88 17.22 -16.37
C PHE A 100 0.67 16.31 -16.22
N VAL A 101 0.23 16.06 -14.99
CA VAL A 101 -1.19 15.73 -14.76
C VAL A 101 -1.62 16.38 -13.45
N ASP A 102 -2.32 17.51 -13.54
CA ASP A 102 -3.15 18.03 -12.46
C ASP A 102 -4.33 17.07 -12.28
N ILE A 103 -4.26 16.17 -11.30
CA ILE A 103 -5.42 15.35 -10.94
C ILE A 103 -6.31 16.24 -10.10
N LYS A 104 -7.14 17.04 -10.78
CA LYS A 104 -8.21 17.77 -10.10
C LYS A 104 -8.96 16.79 -9.20
N PRO A 105 -9.12 17.08 -7.90
CA PRO A 105 -9.84 16.20 -7.01
C PRO A 105 -11.30 16.19 -7.48
N HIS A 106 -11.67 15.14 -8.20
CA HIS A 106 -13.06 14.91 -8.59
C HIS A 106 -13.76 14.22 -7.44
N VAL A 107 -15.03 14.59 -7.29
CA VAL A 107 -16.06 13.90 -6.49
C VAL A 107 -15.89 12.38 -6.58
N LEU A 108 -16.21 11.67 -5.51
CA LEU A 108 -16.17 10.20 -5.40
C LEU A 108 -16.54 9.49 -6.73
N SER A 109 -15.52 9.20 -7.55
CA SER A 109 -15.71 8.44 -8.77
C SER A 109 -15.79 6.96 -8.41
N VAL A 110 -16.59 6.21 -9.16
CA VAL A 110 -16.71 4.74 -8.99
C VAL A 110 -15.34 4.06 -9.02
N GLU A 111 -14.43 4.58 -9.85
CA GLU A 111 -13.04 4.11 -9.95
C GLU A 111 -12.24 4.26 -8.65
N GLN A 112 -12.42 5.37 -7.92
CA GLN A 112 -11.74 5.58 -6.63
C GLN A 112 -12.28 4.64 -5.54
N ILE A 113 -13.57 4.34 -5.56
CA ILE A 113 -14.20 3.41 -4.62
C ILE A 113 -13.63 2.00 -4.85
N ILE A 114 -13.59 1.56 -6.11
CA ILE A 114 -13.04 0.25 -6.47
C ILE A 114 -11.54 0.20 -6.17
N GLY A 115 -10.79 1.24 -6.52
CA GLY A 115 -9.35 1.32 -6.29
C GLY A 115 -8.98 1.30 -4.80
N SER A 116 -9.67 2.10 -3.97
CA SER A 116 -9.43 2.14 -2.52
C SER A 116 -9.82 0.85 -1.81
N PHE A 117 -10.92 0.21 -2.24
CA PHE A 117 -11.32 -1.10 -1.74
C PHE A 117 -10.28 -2.18 -2.07
N MET A 118 -9.85 -2.25 -3.33
CA MET A 118 -8.87 -3.22 -3.80
C MET A 118 -7.50 -3.01 -3.15
N ALA A 119 -7.07 -1.75 -2.99
CA ALA A 119 -5.82 -1.43 -2.30
C ALA A 119 -5.86 -1.92 -0.84
N ALA A 120 -6.88 -1.54 -0.06
CA ALA A 120 -6.99 -1.95 1.34
C ALA A 120 -7.15 -3.47 1.51
N ALA A 121 -7.94 -4.12 0.64
CA ALA A 121 -8.10 -5.58 0.66
C ALA A 121 -6.78 -6.31 0.31
N SER A 122 -6.02 -5.81 -0.68
CA SER A 122 -4.71 -6.39 -1.04
C SER A 122 -3.70 -6.24 0.10
N PHE A 123 -3.71 -5.10 0.80
CA PHE A 123 -2.86 -4.87 1.98
C PHE A 123 -3.21 -5.77 3.16
N ALA A 124 -4.49 -6.04 3.36
CA ALA A 124 -4.91 -7.00 4.37
C ALA A 124 -4.36 -8.41 4.08
N VAL A 125 -4.32 -8.83 2.80
CA VAL A 125 -3.68 -10.11 2.42
C VAL A 125 -2.17 -10.05 2.69
N LEU A 126 -1.51 -8.94 2.39
CA LEU A 126 -0.06 -8.75 2.65
C LEU A 126 0.29 -8.88 4.13
N PHE A 127 -0.55 -8.33 5.02
CA PHE A 127 -0.38 -8.48 6.47
C PHE A 127 -0.93 -9.78 7.04
N ASN A 128 -1.26 -10.76 6.18
CA ASN A 128 -1.79 -12.06 6.57
C ASN A 128 -3.03 -11.95 7.46
N ALA A 129 -3.89 -10.95 7.20
CA ALA A 129 -5.16 -10.79 7.90
C ALA A 129 -6.12 -11.94 7.54
N PRO A 130 -7.00 -12.38 8.46
CA PRO A 130 -7.92 -13.48 8.18
C PRO A 130 -8.88 -13.09 7.04
N VAL A 131 -9.13 -14.01 6.10
CA VAL A 131 -9.94 -13.73 4.90
C VAL A 131 -11.35 -13.21 5.20
N ARG A 132 -11.91 -13.56 6.38
CA ARG A 132 -13.21 -13.06 6.85
C ARG A 132 -13.22 -11.55 7.10
N LEU A 133 -12.07 -10.96 7.44
CA LEU A 133 -11.91 -9.53 7.74
C LEU A 133 -11.56 -8.69 6.51
N LEU A 134 -11.21 -9.30 5.37
CA LEU A 134 -10.85 -8.60 4.14
C LEU A 134 -11.93 -7.61 3.70
N LEU A 135 -13.20 -8.03 3.78
CA LEU A 135 -14.32 -7.19 3.35
C LEU A 135 -14.50 -5.96 4.25
N SER A 136 -14.33 -6.14 5.57
CA SER A 136 -14.38 -5.03 6.52
C SER A 136 -13.22 -4.06 6.29
N ILE A 137 -12.01 -4.58 6.07
CA ILE A 137 -10.82 -3.76 5.82
C ILE A 137 -10.97 -2.97 4.51
N GLY A 138 -11.50 -3.60 3.45
CA GLY A 138 -11.79 -2.94 2.18
C GLY A 138 -12.78 -1.77 2.35
N ILE A 139 -13.88 -1.99 3.08
CA ILE A 139 -14.85 -0.91 3.40
C ILE A 139 -14.17 0.18 4.23
N GLY A 140 -13.27 -0.19 5.15
CA GLY A 140 -12.46 0.76 5.90
C GLY A 140 -11.60 1.65 5.01
N GLY A 141 -10.93 1.08 4.00
CA GLY A 141 -10.14 1.82 3.02
C GLY A 141 -10.97 2.83 2.21
N VAL A 142 -12.18 2.44 1.79
CA VAL A 142 -13.11 3.36 1.10
C VAL A 142 -13.51 4.51 2.01
N LEU A 143 -13.82 4.23 3.28
CA LEU A 143 -14.26 5.23 4.25
C LEU A 143 -13.14 6.21 4.61
N CYS A 144 -11.89 5.73 4.74
CA CYS A 144 -10.68 6.56 4.84
C CYS A 144 -10.58 7.57 3.68
N VAL A 145 -10.63 7.07 2.45
CA VAL A 145 -10.47 7.89 1.24
C VAL A 145 -11.63 8.87 1.09
N PHE A 146 -12.85 8.46 1.45
CA PHE A 146 -14.01 9.35 1.47
C PHE A 146 -13.85 10.52 2.43
N ILE A 147 -13.46 10.27 3.70
CA ILE A 147 -13.26 11.35 4.68
C ILE A 147 -12.14 12.29 4.22
N ARG A 148 -11.05 11.73 3.68
CA ARG A 148 -9.95 12.54 3.14
C ARG A 148 -10.42 13.42 1.98
N ASN A 149 -11.19 12.87 1.04
CA ASN A 149 -11.68 13.61 -0.13
C ASN A 149 -12.68 14.70 0.28
N LEU A 150 -13.58 14.41 1.22
CA LEU A 150 -14.52 15.40 1.76
C LEU A 150 -13.80 16.59 2.40
N LEU A 151 -12.78 16.34 3.24
CA LEU A 151 -12.01 17.40 3.89
C LEU A 151 -11.11 18.18 2.93
N ALA A 152 -10.53 17.50 1.94
CA ALA A 152 -9.67 18.16 0.95
C ALA A 152 -10.46 19.03 -0.02
N VAL A 153 -11.64 18.57 -0.46
CA VAL A 153 -12.44 19.23 -1.52
C VAL A 153 -13.44 20.23 -0.96
N GLU A 154 -14.22 19.87 0.07
CA GLU A 154 -15.26 20.77 0.59
C GLU A 154 -14.73 21.80 1.58
N PHE A 155 -13.73 21.42 2.39
CA PHE A 155 -13.15 22.29 3.42
C PHE A 155 -11.83 22.95 3.01
N GLY A 156 -11.29 22.62 1.83
CA GLY A 156 -10.01 23.17 1.34
C GLY A 156 -8.83 22.92 2.27
N PHE A 157 -8.90 21.87 3.10
CA PHE A 157 -7.92 21.59 4.14
C PHE A 157 -6.63 21.05 3.53
N SER A 158 -5.49 21.27 4.18
CA SER A 158 -4.21 20.77 3.70
C SER A 158 -4.23 19.23 3.62
N ILE A 159 -3.66 18.64 2.56
CA ILE A 159 -3.61 17.18 2.37
C ILE A 159 -3.06 16.44 3.59
N PRO A 160 -1.96 16.88 4.24
CA PRO A 160 -1.46 16.25 5.46
C PRO A 160 -2.44 16.35 6.64
N GLY A 161 -3.19 17.44 6.72
CA GLY A 161 -4.24 17.61 7.73
C GLY A 161 -5.45 16.71 7.47
N ALA A 162 -5.87 16.58 6.22
CA ALA A 162 -7.02 15.77 5.83
C ALA A 162 -6.74 14.26 6.04
N THR A 163 -5.51 13.80 5.75
CA THR A 163 -5.10 12.43 6.05
C THR A 163 -4.99 12.17 7.55
N PHE A 164 -4.51 13.13 8.34
CA PHE A 164 -4.47 13.03 9.80
C PHE A 164 -5.88 12.86 10.39
N VAL A 165 -6.82 13.72 9.98
CA VAL A 165 -8.21 13.64 10.45
C VAL A 165 -8.87 12.35 9.95
N GLY A 166 -8.65 11.96 8.70
CA GLY A 166 -9.12 10.67 8.16
C GLY A 166 -8.65 9.48 9.00
N ALA A 167 -7.36 9.43 9.34
CA ALA A 167 -6.80 8.37 10.18
C ALA A 167 -7.36 8.40 11.62
N ALA A 168 -7.56 9.60 12.19
CA ALA A 168 -8.10 9.78 13.53
C ALA A 168 -9.56 9.29 13.62
N VAL A 169 -10.41 9.71 12.69
CA VAL A 169 -11.83 9.30 12.64
C VAL A 169 -11.94 7.80 12.46
N MET A 170 -11.13 7.23 11.57
CA MET A 170 -11.11 5.79 11.32
C MET A 170 -10.65 4.98 12.53
N SER A 171 -9.64 5.47 13.25
CA SER A 171 -9.19 4.85 14.50
C SER A 171 -10.30 4.80 15.54
N VAL A 172 -11.08 5.89 15.69
CA VAL A 172 -12.20 5.95 16.65
C VAL A 172 -13.34 5.00 16.24
N ILE A 173 -13.72 4.98 14.96
CA ILE A 173 -14.77 4.08 14.45
C ILE A 173 -14.38 2.62 14.69
N TYR A 174 -13.14 2.25 14.36
CA TYR A 174 -12.68 0.88 14.46
C TYR A 174 -12.40 0.41 15.89
N VAL A 175 -12.20 1.31 16.86
CA VAL A 175 -12.21 0.94 18.29
C VAL A 175 -13.59 0.42 18.71
N LYS A 176 -14.67 0.96 18.14
CA LYS A 176 -16.04 0.49 18.45
C LYS A 176 -16.40 -0.75 17.63
N VAL A 177 -16.06 -0.77 16.34
CA VAL A 177 -16.36 -1.90 15.44
C VAL A 177 -15.53 -3.15 15.77
N SER A 178 -14.30 -3.01 16.29
CA SER A 178 -13.46 -4.15 16.67
C SER A 178 -14.05 -4.99 17.80
N THR A 179 -14.81 -4.36 18.71
CA THR A 179 -15.53 -5.09 19.77
C THR A 179 -16.62 -6.00 19.20
N TRP A 180 -17.26 -5.61 18.10
CA TRP A 180 -18.26 -6.42 17.43
C TRP A 180 -17.64 -7.56 16.62
N LEU A 181 -16.49 -7.32 16.00
CA LEU A 181 -15.76 -8.31 15.20
C LEU A 181 -14.88 -9.27 16.04
N ARG A 182 -14.73 -9.03 17.35
CA ARG A 182 -13.91 -9.82 18.29
C ARG A 182 -12.44 -10.00 17.84
N THR A 183 -11.87 -8.97 17.21
CA THR A 183 -10.49 -8.97 16.71
C THR A 183 -9.74 -7.74 17.18
N SER A 184 -8.41 -7.80 17.26
CA SER A 184 -7.58 -6.64 17.61
C SER A 184 -7.75 -5.51 16.59
N SER A 185 -8.10 -4.31 17.06
CA SER A 185 -8.33 -3.12 16.23
C SER A 185 -7.13 -2.81 15.32
N THR A 186 -5.91 -3.09 15.77
CA THR A 186 -4.66 -2.84 15.04
C THR A 186 -4.59 -3.62 13.72
N ILE A 187 -5.13 -4.84 13.67
CA ILE A 187 -5.11 -5.70 12.48
C ILE A 187 -5.97 -5.10 11.36
N ILE A 188 -6.98 -4.29 11.71
CA ILE A 188 -7.92 -3.70 10.76
C ILE A 188 -7.49 -2.28 10.39
N ILE A 189 -7.04 -1.50 11.37
CA ILE A 189 -6.68 -0.08 11.17
C ILE A 189 -5.45 0.05 10.28
N VAL A 190 -4.40 -0.76 10.50
CA VAL A 190 -3.13 -0.63 9.75
C VAL A 190 -3.33 -0.78 8.24
N PRO A 191 -3.91 -1.87 7.71
CA PRO A 191 -4.14 -2.00 6.26
C PRO A 191 -5.16 -0.98 5.72
N SER A 192 -6.15 -0.58 6.50
CA SER A 192 -7.15 0.43 6.07
C SER A 192 -6.53 1.83 5.97
N ALA A 193 -5.59 2.18 6.86
CA ALA A 193 -4.94 3.47 6.89
C ALA A 193 -3.89 3.63 5.77
N ILE A 194 -3.40 2.54 5.17
CA ILE A 194 -2.48 2.62 4.02
C ILE A 194 -3.14 3.31 2.82
N ALA A 195 -4.46 3.20 2.66
CA ALA A 195 -5.19 3.93 1.64
C ALA A 195 -5.10 5.47 1.79
N LEU A 196 -4.71 5.97 2.98
CA LEU A 196 -4.47 7.39 3.23
C LEU A 196 -3.05 7.84 2.88
N MET A 197 -2.10 6.91 2.67
CA MET A 197 -0.73 7.30 2.30
C MET A 197 -0.79 8.15 1.04
N PRO A 198 -0.16 9.35 1.06
CA PRO A 198 -0.15 10.22 -0.10
C PRO A 198 0.61 9.52 -1.22
N GLY A 199 -0.13 9.06 -2.23
CA GLY A 199 0.44 8.67 -3.51
C GLY A 199 0.62 9.90 -4.39
N ILE A 200 1.31 9.70 -5.50
CA ILE A 200 1.47 10.58 -6.67
C ILE A 200 0.16 11.07 -7.33
N LEU A 201 -1.01 10.76 -6.75
CA LEU A 201 -2.29 11.33 -7.15
C LEU A 201 -2.50 12.62 -6.35
N TYR A 202 -2.11 13.76 -6.93
CA TYR A 202 -2.38 15.10 -6.41
C TYR A 202 -3.62 15.69 -7.08
#